data_AF-A0A7Y5PWC1-F1
#
_entry.id   AF-A0A7Y5PWC1-F1
#
_cell.length_a   1.000
_cell.length_b   1.000
_cell.length_c   1.000
_cell.angle_alpha   90.00
_cell.angle_beta   90.00
_cell.angle_gamma   90.00
#
_symmetry.space_group_name_H-M   'P 1'
#
loop_
_entity.id
_entity.type
_entity.pdbx_description
1 polymer ?
#
loop_
_entity_poly.entity_id
_entity_poly.type
_entity_poly.pdbx_seq_one_letter_code
_entity_poly.pdbx_strand_id
1 'polypeptide(L)'
;MQSFPTSGVPTPNAKVFVEGRYRKLTRDLPQTVFFCPDCKGHPRRRKGCERCEGFGKLSRDSVQELVGWVLGAAFKTRKNKFHGAGREDVNVRMLGEGRTFVVELLNPKCFEVDLAACEAEINRRNEGRLEVLGLHWTEKTRVAQIKEEQHAKEYRALVRAAAPLDPAKVAALVGPRLEIVQKTPSRVAHRRADMDRQRWIEVTKAELATPAEDGTPQFELVVRAQHGTYVKEAISGEGGSTRPSISELVGSASECVELDVLAILGSEGEAKPTPPPPPSFGAFLDD
;
A
#
# COMPACT_ATOMS: atom_id res chain seq x y z
N MET A 1 45.18 10.18 39.82
CA MET A 1 44.21 9.53 38.91
C MET A 1 44.16 10.34 37.63
N GLN A 2 44.78 9.85 36.55
CA GLN A 2 44.72 10.52 35.26
C GLN A 2 43.32 10.33 34.68
N SER A 3 42.61 11.44 34.46
CA SER A 3 41.36 11.47 33.71
C SER A 3 41.66 11.19 32.25
N PHE A 4 41.23 10.04 31.75
CA PHE A 4 41.26 9.78 30.31
C PHE A 4 40.22 10.68 29.63
N PRO A 5 40.59 11.46 28.60
CA PRO A 5 39.60 12.12 27.78
C PRO A 5 38.78 11.03 27.07
N THR A 6 37.48 10.97 27.34
CA THR A 6 36.53 10.20 26.52
C THR A 6 36.40 10.91 25.18
N SER A 7 37.42 10.77 24.32
CA SER A 7 37.25 10.99 22.90
C SER A 7 36.15 10.03 22.45
N GLY A 8 35.06 10.59 21.93
CA GLY A 8 33.85 9.85 21.60
C GLY A 8 34.17 8.75 20.60
N VAL A 9 34.28 7.51 21.10
CA VAL A 9 34.33 6.32 20.25
C VAL A 9 33.07 6.39 19.37
N PRO A 10 33.22 6.42 18.03
CA PRO A 10 32.07 6.43 17.15
C PRO A 10 31.20 5.23 17.46
N THR A 11 29.98 5.46 17.95
CA THR A 11 29.03 4.37 18.14
C THR A 11 28.77 3.76 16.77
N PRO A 12 28.88 2.42 16.61
CA PRO A 12 28.57 1.76 15.36
C PRO A 12 27.18 2.18 14.86
N ASN A 13 27.03 2.32 13.53
CA ASN A 13 25.72 2.61 12.95
C ASN A 13 24.79 1.41 13.21
N ALA A 14 24.01 1.49 14.27
CA ALA A 14 23.00 0.49 14.61
C ALA A 14 21.75 0.68 13.75
N LYS A 15 21.11 -0.44 13.42
CA LYS A 15 19.82 -0.47 12.74
C LYS A 15 18.90 -1.42 13.46
N VAL A 16 17.64 -1.02 13.55
CA VAL A 16 16.56 -1.86 14.08
C VAL A 16 15.52 -2.00 12.97
N PHE A 17 14.95 -3.19 12.86
CA PHE A 17 13.85 -3.47 11.94
C PHE A 17 12.63 -3.91 12.73
N VAL A 18 11.50 -3.26 12.46
CA VAL A 18 10.19 -3.60 13.04
C VAL A 18 9.24 -3.90 11.88
N GLU A 19 8.64 -5.09 11.89
CA GLU A 19 7.61 -5.50 10.93
C GLU A 19 6.22 -5.36 11.55
N GLY A 20 5.22 -5.11 10.71
CA GLY A 20 3.82 -5.22 11.06
C GLY A 20 2.95 -5.19 9.82
N ARG A 21 1.64 -5.05 10.02
CA ARG A 21 0.66 -4.81 8.95
C ARG A 21 -0.07 -3.52 9.19
N TYR A 22 -0.47 -2.84 8.11
CA TYR A 22 -1.33 -1.67 8.23
C TYR A 22 -2.63 -1.83 7.45
N ARG A 23 -3.73 -1.35 8.02
CA ARG A 23 -4.96 -1.04 7.31
C ARG A 23 -5.07 0.46 7.14
N LYS A 24 -5.38 0.90 5.94
CA LYS A 24 -5.61 2.30 5.60
C LYS A 24 -7.09 2.47 5.33
N LEU A 25 -7.76 3.23 6.19
CA LEU A 25 -9.22 3.35 6.22
C LEU A 25 -9.74 4.55 5.41
N THR A 26 -8.87 5.48 5.02
CA THR A 26 -9.23 6.69 4.26
C THR A 26 -8.65 6.71 2.85
N ARG A 27 -9.16 7.63 2.01
CA ARG A 27 -8.75 7.84 0.60
C ARG A 27 -7.85 9.06 0.38
N ASP A 28 -7.26 9.60 1.44
CA ASP A 28 -6.40 10.81 1.41
C ASP A 28 -4.97 10.55 1.91
N LEU A 29 -4.67 9.31 2.33
CA LEU A 29 -3.41 8.96 3.00
C LEU A 29 -2.42 8.25 2.07
N PRO A 30 -1.29 8.86 1.65
CA PRO A 30 -0.26 8.14 0.92
C PRO A 30 0.48 7.12 1.80
N GLN A 31 0.98 6.04 1.21
CA GLN A 31 1.77 5.04 1.94
C GLN A 31 3.11 5.61 2.47
N THR A 32 3.84 6.33 1.63
CA THR A 32 5.12 6.97 1.98
C THR A 32 5.03 8.47 1.80
N VAL A 33 5.99 9.21 2.37
CA VAL A 33 6.05 10.67 2.25
C VAL A 33 5.88 11.10 0.80
N PHE A 34 4.85 11.89 0.52
CA PHE A 34 4.60 12.40 -0.82
C PHE A 34 5.36 13.70 -1.05
N PHE A 35 6.66 13.57 -1.30
CA PHE A 35 7.54 14.71 -1.51
C PHE A 35 7.09 15.57 -2.70
N CYS A 36 7.20 16.88 -2.54
CA CYS A 36 6.97 17.81 -3.63
C CYS A 36 7.95 17.51 -4.78
N PRO A 37 7.49 17.32 -6.03
CA PRO A 37 8.36 16.93 -7.14
C PRO A 37 9.41 17.98 -7.47
N ASP A 38 9.14 19.27 -7.19
CA ASP A 38 10.03 20.38 -7.51
C ASP A 38 11.19 20.44 -6.50
N CYS A 39 10.89 20.59 -5.21
CA CYS A 39 11.94 20.71 -4.18
C CYS A 39 12.43 19.35 -3.65
N LYS A 40 11.69 18.27 -3.89
CA LYS A 40 11.92 16.89 -3.40
C LYS A 40 12.10 16.79 -1.90
N GLY A 41 11.43 17.68 -1.15
CA GLY A 41 11.57 17.79 0.31
C GLY A 41 12.93 18.29 0.80
N HIS A 42 13.82 18.72 -0.10
CA HIS A 42 15.17 19.12 0.27
C HIS A 42 15.14 20.38 1.17
N PRO A 43 15.77 20.38 2.36
CA PRO A 43 15.61 21.44 3.36
C PRO A 43 15.92 22.85 2.86
N ARG A 44 16.89 23.00 1.94
CA ARG A 44 17.22 24.30 1.33
C ARG A 44 16.24 24.70 0.23
N ARG A 45 15.77 23.74 -0.58
CA ARG A 45 14.91 24.04 -1.74
C ARG A 45 13.46 24.30 -1.33
N ARG A 46 12.98 23.64 -0.27
CA ARG A 46 11.59 23.78 0.13
C ARG A 46 11.25 25.18 0.63
N LYS A 47 12.20 25.91 1.25
CA LYS A 47 11.96 27.22 1.89
C LYS A 47 11.30 28.28 1.00
N GLY A 48 11.56 28.25 -0.32
CA GLY A 48 10.95 29.16 -1.29
C GLY A 48 10.17 28.43 -2.39
N CYS A 49 9.73 27.19 -2.14
CA CYS A 49 9.02 26.41 -3.13
C CYS A 49 7.53 26.77 -3.09
N GLU A 50 7.06 27.49 -4.11
CA GLU A 50 5.66 27.91 -4.26
C GLU A 50 4.70 26.71 -4.30
N ARG A 51 5.04 25.67 -5.07
CA ARG A 51 4.21 24.47 -5.24
C ARG A 51 3.80 23.77 -3.94
N CYS A 52 4.66 23.83 -2.92
CA CYS A 52 4.39 23.20 -1.63
C CYS A 52 4.48 24.19 -0.47
N GLU A 53 4.47 25.49 -0.75
CA GLU A 53 4.42 26.57 0.24
C GLU A 53 5.40 26.37 1.42
N GLY A 54 6.63 25.92 1.16
CA GLY A 54 7.60 25.68 2.25
C GLY A 54 7.59 24.28 2.88
N PHE A 55 6.49 23.52 2.76
CA PHE A 55 6.30 22.25 3.48
C PHE A 55 7.26 21.13 3.01
N GLY A 56 7.60 21.12 1.72
CA GLY A 56 8.45 20.11 1.09
C GLY A 56 7.74 18.82 0.69
N LYS A 57 6.43 18.73 0.95
CA LYS A 57 5.55 17.61 0.63
C LYS A 57 4.16 18.12 0.22
N LEU A 58 3.40 17.28 -0.47
CA LEU A 58 2.07 17.59 -1.01
C LEU A 58 0.93 16.88 -0.26
N SER A 59 1.25 16.18 0.83
CA SER A 59 0.28 15.58 1.74
C SER A 59 0.58 16.02 3.17
N ARG A 60 -0.46 16.06 4.01
CA ARG A 60 -0.32 16.38 5.44
C ARG A 60 0.56 15.35 6.15
N ASP A 61 0.32 14.08 5.87
CA ASP A 61 0.98 12.93 6.48
C ASP A 61 1.02 11.75 5.49
N SER A 62 1.53 10.61 5.95
CA SER A 62 1.62 9.33 5.22
C SER A 62 1.65 8.18 6.22
N VAL A 63 1.32 6.95 5.81
CA VAL A 63 1.43 5.75 6.68
C VAL A 63 2.83 5.69 7.31
N GLN A 64 3.88 5.89 6.50
CA GLN A 64 5.27 5.99 6.97
C GLN A 64 5.45 7.01 8.09
N GLU A 65 4.91 8.22 7.95
CA GLU A 65 5.09 9.26 8.96
C GLU A 65 4.32 8.94 10.25
N LEU A 66 3.07 8.49 10.13
CA LEU A 66 2.23 8.18 11.28
C LEU A 66 2.85 7.07 12.15
N VAL A 67 3.34 6.00 11.52
CA VAL A 67 4.09 4.92 12.19
C VAL A 67 5.45 5.42 12.69
N GLY A 68 6.18 6.14 11.84
CA GLY A 68 7.53 6.61 12.12
C GLY A 68 7.62 7.65 13.24
N TRP A 69 6.56 8.41 13.52
CA TRP A 69 6.52 9.36 14.64
C TRP A 69 6.52 8.65 16.00
N VAL A 70 5.71 7.60 16.15
CA VAL A 70 5.64 6.83 17.41
C VAL A 70 6.89 5.99 17.59
N LEU A 71 7.26 5.18 16.58
CA LEU A 71 8.47 4.37 16.63
C LEU A 71 9.73 5.23 16.76
N GLY A 72 9.84 6.32 16.01
CA GLY A 72 10.99 7.23 16.11
C GLY A 72 11.16 7.83 17.50
N ALA A 73 10.05 8.20 18.16
CA ALA A 73 10.08 8.68 19.54
C ALA A 73 10.56 7.59 20.51
N ALA A 74 9.97 6.39 20.44
CA ALA A 74 10.32 5.27 21.31
C ALA A 74 11.80 4.85 21.17
N PHE A 75 12.27 4.71 19.93
CA PHE A 75 13.66 4.36 19.61
C PHE A 75 14.65 5.54 19.68
N LYS A 76 14.16 6.74 20.02
CA LYS A 76 14.95 7.99 20.11
C LYS A 76 15.75 8.30 18.83
N THR A 77 15.14 8.07 17.66
CA THR A 77 15.69 8.43 16.35
C THR A 77 14.70 9.21 15.49
N ARG A 78 15.23 10.11 14.65
CA ARG A 78 14.44 10.84 13.64
C ARG A 78 14.59 10.26 12.24
N LYS A 79 15.44 9.26 12.06
CA LYS A 79 15.78 8.70 10.75
C LYS A 79 15.18 7.30 10.64
N ASN A 80 14.27 7.12 9.69
CA ASN A 80 13.70 5.83 9.36
C ASN A 80 13.56 5.65 7.85
N LYS A 81 13.39 4.40 7.41
CA LYS A 81 12.88 4.07 6.09
C LYS A 81 11.69 3.13 6.24
N PHE A 82 10.73 3.27 5.33
CA PHE A 82 9.55 2.43 5.28
C PHE A 82 9.62 1.52 4.05
N HIS A 83 9.37 0.24 4.25
CA HIS A 83 9.39 -0.79 3.22
C HIS A 83 8.04 -1.50 3.22
N GLY A 84 7.19 -1.25 2.22
CA GLY A 84 5.90 -1.95 2.08
C GLY A 84 5.99 -3.15 1.15
N ALA A 85 5.20 -4.19 1.42
CA ALA A 85 4.98 -5.32 0.53
C ALA A 85 4.06 -4.92 -0.65
N GLY A 86 4.59 -4.07 -1.54
CA GLY A 86 3.82 -3.36 -2.56
C GLY A 86 3.26 -2.02 -2.06
N ARG A 87 2.40 -1.40 -2.87
CA ARG A 87 1.84 -0.06 -2.63
C ARG A 87 0.48 0.08 -3.29
N GLU A 88 -0.40 0.84 -2.65
CA GLU A 88 -1.67 1.33 -3.20
C GLU A 88 -1.63 2.85 -3.50
N ASP A 89 -2.54 3.31 -4.35
CA ASP A 89 -2.70 4.73 -4.65
C ASP A 89 -3.24 5.50 -3.42
N VAL A 90 -3.11 6.83 -3.43
CA VAL A 90 -3.58 7.70 -2.33
C VAL A 90 -5.08 7.54 -2.09
N ASN A 91 -5.88 7.40 -3.14
CA ASN A 91 -7.34 7.25 -3.04
C ASN A 91 -7.84 5.81 -2.82
N VAL A 92 -6.93 4.87 -2.55
CA VAL A 92 -7.26 3.45 -2.36
C VAL A 92 -7.13 3.08 -0.89
N ARG A 93 -8.15 2.43 -0.34
CA ARG A 93 -8.09 1.87 1.03
C ARG A 93 -7.38 0.52 1.03
N MET A 94 -6.75 0.20 2.15
CA MET A 94 -6.15 -1.11 2.42
C MET A 94 -6.88 -1.73 3.61
N LEU A 95 -7.72 -2.73 3.37
CA LEU A 95 -8.61 -3.36 4.34
C LEU A 95 -8.15 -4.81 4.63
N GLY A 96 -9.06 -5.65 5.15
CA GLY A 96 -8.80 -7.06 5.47
C GLY A 96 -7.63 -7.23 6.43
N GLU A 97 -6.69 -8.14 6.18
CA GLU A 97 -5.52 -8.32 7.08
C GLU A 97 -4.49 -7.18 7.00
N GLY A 98 -4.72 -6.18 6.15
CA GLY A 98 -3.76 -5.10 5.93
C GLY A 98 -2.55 -5.51 5.10
N ARG A 99 -1.69 -4.53 4.79
CA ARG A 99 -0.45 -4.74 4.04
C ARG A 99 0.74 -4.82 4.98
N THR A 100 1.56 -5.86 4.79
CA THR A 100 2.84 -6.01 5.48
C THR A 100 3.80 -4.86 5.17
N PHE A 101 4.49 -4.38 6.20
CA PHE A 101 5.56 -3.40 6.07
C PHE A 101 6.69 -3.66 7.07
N VAL A 102 7.88 -3.14 6.77
CA VAL A 102 9.04 -3.08 7.67
C VAL A 102 9.51 -1.64 7.80
N VAL A 103 9.74 -1.18 9.02
CA VAL A 103 10.41 0.10 9.31
C VAL A 103 11.86 -0.16 9.70
N GLU A 104 12.80 0.35 8.88
CA GLU A 104 14.23 0.40 9.20
C GLU A 104 14.51 1.67 9.99
N LEU A 105 14.72 1.57 11.30
CA LEU A 105 15.13 2.66 12.19
C LEU A 105 16.64 2.81 12.17
N LEU A 106 17.13 4.01 11.88
CA LEU A 106 18.56 4.30 11.69
C LEU A 106 19.14 4.99 12.91
N ASN A 107 20.25 4.46 13.44
CA ASN A 107 20.97 4.96 14.61
C ASN A 107 20.02 5.23 15.81
N PRO A 108 19.20 4.25 16.22
CA PRO A 108 18.38 4.37 17.41
C PRO A 108 19.26 4.52 18.66
N LYS A 109 18.71 5.19 19.68
CA LYS A 109 19.38 5.40 20.98
C LYS A 109 18.68 4.66 22.13
N CYS A 110 17.59 3.94 21.82
CA CYS A 110 16.85 3.11 22.74
C CYS A 110 16.54 1.79 22.03
N PHE A 111 16.78 0.67 22.70
CA PHE A 111 16.57 -0.67 22.13
C PHE A 111 15.56 -1.49 22.95
N GLU A 112 15.38 -1.15 24.22
CA GLU A 112 14.29 -1.62 25.05
C GLU A 112 13.03 -0.80 24.71
N VAL A 113 12.22 -1.33 23.81
CA VAL A 113 10.98 -0.69 23.35
C VAL A 113 9.85 -1.70 23.42
N ASP A 114 8.75 -1.32 24.07
CA ASP A 114 7.51 -2.06 24.05
C ASP A 114 6.77 -1.78 22.73
N LEU A 115 6.84 -2.75 21.81
CA LEU A 115 6.20 -2.65 20.49
C LEU A 115 4.67 -2.74 20.57
N ALA A 116 4.12 -3.43 21.57
CA ALA A 116 2.67 -3.50 21.76
C ALA A 116 2.12 -2.14 22.22
N ALA A 117 2.83 -1.46 23.14
CA ALA A 117 2.50 -0.10 23.53
C ALA A 117 2.63 0.89 22.35
N CYS A 118 3.65 0.71 21.50
CA CYS A 118 3.79 1.52 20.28
C CYS A 118 2.64 1.30 19.30
N GLU A 119 2.22 0.05 19.08
CA GLU A 119 1.07 -0.29 18.24
C GLU A 119 -0.21 0.37 18.75
N ALA A 120 -0.51 0.21 20.03
CA ALA A 120 -1.68 0.81 20.67
C ALA A 120 -1.67 2.35 20.52
N GLU A 121 -0.52 2.99 20.71
CA GLU A 121 -0.39 4.43 20.55
C GLU A 121 -0.52 4.90 19.10
N ILE A 122 -0.01 4.14 18.12
CA ILE A 122 -0.23 4.41 16.70
C ILE A 122 -1.73 4.35 16.40
N ASN A 123 -2.42 3.31 16.85
CA ASN A 123 -3.86 3.13 16.59
C ASN A 123 -4.69 4.24 17.24
N ARG A 124 -4.42 4.54 18.51
CA ARG A 124 -5.11 5.61 19.25
C ARG A 124 -4.98 6.98 18.59
N ARG A 125 -3.80 7.33 18.06
CA ARG A 125 -3.57 8.63 17.39
C ARG A 125 -4.23 8.73 16.02
N ASN A 126 -4.57 7.60 15.41
CA ASN A 126 -5.00 7.53 14.01
C ASN A 126 -6.35 6.82 13.84
N GLU A 127 -7.18 6.84 14.88
CA GLU A 127 -8.51 6.26 14.88
C GLU A 127 -9.32 6.69 13.64
N GLY A 128 -9.94 5.73 12.97
CA GLY A 128 -10.69 5.94 11.73
C GLY A 128 -9.84 6.22 10.48
N ARG A 129 -8.50 6.33 10.59
CA ARG A 129 -7.59 6.61 9.46
C ARG A 129 -6.62 5.48 9.16
N LEU A 130 -5.98 4.94 10.20
CA LEU A 130 -4.93 3.94 10.10
C LEU A 130 -5.01 2.98 11.28
N GLU A 131 -4.95 1.67 11.00
CA GLU A 131 -4.69 0.65 12.00
C GLU A 131 -3.36 -0.03 11.68
N VAL A 132 -2.58 -0.32 12.71
CA VAL A 132 -1.37 -1.13 12.68
C VAL A 132 -1.61 -2.36 13.54
N LEU A 133 -1.17 -3.52 13.03
CA LEU A 133 -1.36 -4.81 13.67
C LEU A 133 -0.06 -5.61 13.68
N GLY A 134 0.19 -6.29 14.79
CA GLY A 134 1.26 -7.27 14.94
C GLY A 134 2.67 -6.69 14.80
N LEU A 135 2.96 -5.54 15.43
CA LEU A 135 4.32 -5.00 15.49
C LEU A 135 5.25 -5.99 16.20
N HIS A 136 6.32 -6.39 15.52
CA HIS A 136 7.33 -7.29 16.05
C HIS A 136 8.72 -7.00 15.50
N TRP A 137 9.74 -7.49 16.20
CA TRP A 137 11.12 -7.43 15.76
C TRP A 137 11.32 -8.29 14.52
N THR A 138 12.13 -7.79 13.59
CA THR A 138 12.49 -8.55 12.39
C THR A 138 13.93 -8.27 11.97
N GLU A 139 14.36 -8.88 10.88
CA GLU A 139 15.71 -8.80 10.35
C GLU A 139 15.78 -8.03 9.03
N LYS A 140 16.97 -7.57 8.67
CA LYS A 140 17.22 -6.87 7.40
C LYS A 140 16.80 -7.72 6.19
N THR A 141 16.99 -9.03 6.25
CA THR A 141 16.65 -9.99 5.17
C THR A 141 15.17 -9.92 4.80
N ARG A 142 14.32 -9.64 5.79
CA ARG A 142 12.88 -9.55 5.60
C ARG A 142 12.45 -8.42 4.69
N VAL A 143 13.23 -7.32 4.63
CA VAL A 143 13.02 -6.20 3.70
C VAL A 143 13.07 -6.65 2.24
N ALA A 144 13.96 -7.58 1.89
CA ALA A 144 14.05 -8.13 0.54
C ALA A 144 12.87 -9.07 0.27
N GLN A 145 12.60 -9.98 1.21
CA GLN A 145 11.50 -10.96 1.10
C GLN A 145 10.15 -10.26 0.81
N ILE A 146 9.76 -9.27 1.61
CA ILE A 146 8.46 -8.60 1.41
C ILE A 146 8.35 -7.84 0.08
N LYS A 147 9.48 -7.47 -0.54
CA LYS A 147 9.51 -6.76 -1.83
C LYS A 147 9.45 -7.70 -3.03
N GLU A 148 10.01 -8.90 -2.89
CA GLU A 148 10.12 -9.90 -3.95
C GLU A 148 8.89 -10.81 -4.00
N GLU A 149 8.18 -10.96 -2.88
CA GLU A 149 6.98 -11.75 -2.77
C GLU A 149 5.89 -11.37 -3.82
N GLN A 150 5.44 -12.37 -4.57
CA GLN A 150 4.36 -12.23 -5.54
C GLN A 150 3.04 -12.72 -4.98
N HIS A 151 2.05 -11.83 -4.92
CA HIS A 151 0.72 -12.08 -4.38
C HIS A 151 -0.32 -11.68 -5.39
N ALA A 152 -1.38 -12.47 -5.56
CA ALA A 152 -2.63 -11.94 -6.04
C ALA A 152 -3.26 -11.03 -4.96
N LYS A 153 -4.20 -10.20 -5.37
CA LYS A 153 -4.94 -9.33 -4.45
C LYS A 153 -6.41 -9.37 -4.81
N GLU A 154 -7.25 -9.30 -3.80
CA GLU A 154 -8.68 -9.12 -3.97
C GLU A 154 -9.03 -7.65 -3.73
N TYR A 155 -9.85 -7.10 -4.60
CA TYR A 155 -10.26 -5.72 -4.57
C TYR A 155 -11.77 -5.61 -4.62
N ARG A 156 -12.30 -4.56 -3.99
CA ARG A 156 -13.65 -4.06 -4.26
C ARG A 156 -13.56 -2.78 -5.06
N ALA A 157 -14.28 -2.70 -6.17
CA ALA A 157 -14.34 -1.52 -7.01
C ALA A 157 -15.77 -1.01 -7.16
N LEU A 158 -15.99 0.28 -6.93
CA LEU A 158 -17.20 0.97 -7.37
C LEU A 158 -16.91 1.58 -8.74
N VAL A 159 -17.75 1.23 -9.71
CA VAL A 159 -17.54 1.59 -11.11
C VAL A 159 -18.70 2.43 -11.61
N ARG A 160 -18.40 3.56 -12.25
CA ARG A 160 -19.38 4.35 -13.02
C ARG A 160 -19.38 3.90 -14.46
N ALA A 161 -20.55 3.88 -15.07
CA ALA A 161 -20.73 3.56 -16.48
C ALA A 161 -21.36 4.76 -17.22
N ALA A 162 -20.89 5.06 -18.42
CA ALA A 162 -21.36 6.20 -19.21
C ALA A 162 -22.77 5.99 -19.81
N ALA A 163 -23.17 4.75 -20.01
CA ALA A 163 -24.48 4.35 -20.53
C ALA A 163 -25.17 3.34 -19.61
N PRO A 164 -26.51 3.22 -19.68
CA PRO A 164 -27.27 2.22 -18.93
C PRO A 164 -26.69 0.81 -19.06
N LEU A 165 -26.68 0.08 -17.95
CA LEU A 165 -26.10 -1.26 -17.87
C LEU A 165 -27.19 -2.32 -18.05
N ASP A 166 -26.87 -3.33 -18.85
CA ASP A 166 -27.64 -4.56 -18.90
C ASP A 166 -27.29 -5.41 -17.66
N PRO A 167 -28.25 -5.68 -16.73
CA PRO A 167 -27.99 -6.48 -15.55
C PRO A 167 -27.42 -7.87 -15.87
N ALA A 168 -27.83 -8.48 -17.00
CA ALA A 168 -27.35 -9.79 -17.41
C ALA A 168 -25.86 -9.76 -17.80
N LYS A 169 -25.40 -8.69 -18.47
CA LYS A 169 -23.98 -8.52 -18.80
C LYS A 169 -23.12 -8.28 -17.57
N VAL A 170 -23.63 -7.51 -16.60
CA VAL A 170 -22.92 -7.28 -15.32
C VAL A 170 -22.81 -8.59 -14.54
N ALA A 171 -23.90 -9.35 -14.41
CA ALA A 171 -23.88 -10.66 -13.76
C ALA A 171 -22.94 -11.65 -14.45
N ALA A 172 -22.88 -11.64 -15.79
CA ALA A 172 -22.01 -12.49 -16.59
C ALA A 172 -20.51 -12.19 -16.45
N LEU A 173 -20.13 -11.07 -15.80
CA LEU A 173 -18.73 -10.83 -15.45
C LEU A 173 -18.22 -11.86 -14.45
N VAL A 174 -19.08 -12.35 -13.56
CA VAL A 174 -18.72 -13.36 -12.56
C VAL A 174 -18.46 -14.68 -13.27
N GLY A 175 -17.29 -15.26 -13.05
CA GLY A 175 -16.93 -16.50 -13.72
C GLY A 175 -15.45 -16.86 -13.62
N PRO A 176 -14.96 -17.68 -14.56
CA PRO A 176 -13.57 -18.12 -14.55
C PRO A 176 -12.61 -16.94 -14.78
N ARG A 177 -11.32 -17.20 -14.54
CA ARG A 177 -10.27 -16.22 -14.82
C ARG A 177 -10.32 -15.75 -16.25
N LEU A 178 -10.23 -14.44 -16.38
CA LEU A 178 -10.08 -13.74 -17.63
C LEU A 178 -8.61 -13.37 -17.80
N GLU A 179 -7.99 -13.88 -18.86
CA GLU A 179 -6.70 -13.40 -19.31
C GLU A 179 -6.86 -12.02 -19.96
N ILE A 180 -6.01 -11.09 -19.56
CA ILE A 180 -5.97 -9.73 -20.08
C ILE A 180 -4.53 -9.39 -20.49
N VAL A 181 -4.40 -8.57 -21.52
CA VAL A 181 -3.14 -7.96 -21.93
C VAL A 181 -3.17 -6.51 -21.53
N GLN A 182 -2.20 -6.06 -20.74
CA GLN A 182 -2.06 -4.67 -20.32
C GLN A 182 -0.78 -4.06 -20.87
N LYS A 183 -0.92 -3.04 -21.71
CA LYS A 183 0.17 -2.11 -22.00
C LYS A 183 0.44 -1.25 -20.76
N THR A 184 1.66 -0.75 -20.61
CA THR A 184 2.03 0.11 -19.47
C THR A 184 1.12 1.35 -19.44
N PRO A 185 0.35 1.57 -18.35
CA PRO A 185 -0.56 2.71 -18.29
C PRO A 185 0.16 4.05 -18.39
N SER A 186 -0.47 5.01 -19.06
CA SER A 186 0.11 6.34 -19.33
C SER A 186 0.55 7.04 -18.04
N ARG A 187 -0.25 6.97 -16.97
CA ARG A 187 0.03 7.57 -15.66
C ARG A 187 1.30 7.02 -14.97
N VAL A 188 1.76 5.83 -15.36
CA VAL A 188 2.99 5.21 -14.83
C VAL A 188 4.11 5.07 -15.85
N ALA A 189 3.88 5.46 -17.11
CA ALA A 189 4.86 5.34 -18.20
C ALA A 189 6.19 6.04 -17.87
N HIS A 190 6.16 7.18 -17.18
CA HIS A 190 7.36 7.89 -16.74
C HIS A 190 8.25 7.10 -15.74
N ARG A 191 7.78 5.96 -15.22
CA ARG A 191 8.51 5.11 -14.27
C ARG A 191 8.71 3.67 -14.74
N ARG A 192 8.13 3.26 -15.87
CA ARG A 192 8.14 1.86 -16.31
C ARG A 192 8.35 1.74 -17.81
N ALA A 193 9.05 0.68 -18.21
CA ALA A 193 9.19 0.33 -19.61
C ALA A 193 7.82 0.13 -20.27
N ASP A 194 7.64 0.70 -21.46
CA ASP A 194 6.44 0.52 -22.27
C ASP A 194 6.47 -0.88 -22.90
N MET A 195 5.59 -1.77 -22.44
CA MET A 195 5.53 -3.16 -22.89
C MET A 195 4.19 -3.78 -22.50
N ASP A 196 3.72 -4.70 -23.33
CA ASP A 196 2.54 -5.50 -23.06
C ASP A 196 2.83 -6.60 -22.03
N ARG A 197 1.89 -6.78 -21.10
CA ARG A 197 1.99 -7.78 -20.04
C ARG A 197 0.70 -8.58 -19.97
N GLN A 198 0.81 -9.89 -20.14
CA GLN A 198 -0.28 -10.82 -19.87
C GLN A 198 -0.52 -10.91 -18.36
N ARG A 199 -1.77 -10.76 -17.96
CA ARG A 199 -2.24 -10.85 -16.58
C ARG A 199 -3.55 -11.60 -16.53
N TRP A 200 -3.96 -12.04 -15.35
CA TRP A 200 -5.32 -12.51 -15.13
C TRP A 200 -6.06 -11.65 -14.11
N ILE A 201 -7.37 -11.56 -14.31
CA ILE A 201 -8.34 -11.12 -13.32
C ILE A 201 -9.44 -12.17 -13.17
N GLU A 202 -10.10 -12.20 -12.02
CA GLU A 202 -11.21 -13.09 -11.72
C GLU A 202 -12.26 -12.29 -10.96
N VAL A 203 -13.41 -12.05 -11.59
CA VAL A 203 -14.51 -11.36 -10.93
C VAL A 203 -15.28 -12.38 -10.11
N THR A 204 -15.25 -12.23 -8.79
CA THR A 204 -15.93 -13.13 -7.86
C THR A 204 -17.31 -12.63 -7.46
N LYS A 205 -17.58 -11.34 -7.66
CA LYS A 205 -18.88 -10.71 -7.43
C LYS A 205 -19.07 -9.53 -8.38
N ALA A 206 -20.26 -9.38 -8.94
CA ALA A 206 -20.65 -8.22 -9.75
C ALA A 206 -22.14 -7.93 -9.55
N GLU A 207 -22.46 -6.72 -9.09
CA GLU A 207 -23.84 -6.31 -8.80
C GLU A 207 -24.05 -4.86 -9.22
N LEU A 208 -25.26 -4.54 -9.70
CA LEU A 208 -25.64 -3.14 -9.90
C LEU A 208 -25.67 -2.42 -8.54
N ALA A 209 -25.16 -1.20 -8.53
CA ALA A 209 -25.16 -0.34 -7.35
C ALA A 209 -26.22 0.75 -7.52
N THR A 210 -26.49 1.47 -6.42
CA THR A 210 -27.29 2.69 -6.51
C THR A 210 -26.59 3.66 -7.46
N PRO A 211 -27.32 4.30 -8.41
CA PRO A 211 -26.74 5.33 -9.25
C PRO A 211 -26.11 6.45 -8.44
N ALA A 212 -25.17 7.17 -9.05
CA ALA A 212 -24.63 8.39 -8.45
C ALA A 212 -25.73 9.46 -8.30
N GLU A 213 -25.46 10.51 -7.52
CA GLU A 213 -26.41 11.60 -7.27
C GLU A 213 -26.90 12.28 -8.56
N ASP A 214 -26.08 12.30 -9.61
CA ASP A 214 -26.43 12.82 -10.95
C ASP A 214 -27.19 11.81 -11.83
N GLY A 215 -27.54 10.64 -11.30
CA GLY A 215 -28.21 9.55 -12.01
C GLY A 215 -27.28 8.65 -12.82
N THR A 216 -25.96 8.89 -12.80
CA THR A 216 -25.00 8.05 -13.55
C THR A 216 -25.06 6.59 -13.06
N PRO A 217 -25.23 5.60 -13.95
CA PRO A 217 -25.28 4.19 -13.59
C PRO A 217 -24.00 3.74 -12.87
N GLN A 218 -24.15 2.90 -11.84
CA GLN A 218 -23.04 2.33 -11.09
C GLN A 218 -23.20 0.82 -10.90
N PHE A 219 -22.07 0.15 -10.72
CA PHE A 219 -21.99 -1.25 -10.32
C PHE A 219 -20.77 -1.48 -9.44
N GLU A 220 -20.87 -2.48 -8.57
CA GLU A 220 -19.80 -2.91 -7.68
C GLU A 220 -19.22 -4.24 -8.16
N LEU A 221 -17.89 -4.34 -8.10
CA LEU A 221 -17.14 -5.55 -8.41
C LEU A 221 -16.33 -5.99 -7.20
N VAL A 222 -16.27 -7.29 -6.97
CA VAL A 222 -15.17 -7.92 -6.24
C VAL A 222 -14.32 -8.67 -7.25
N VAL A 223 -13.04 -8.31 -7.33
CA VAL A 223 -12.11 -8.82 -8.34
C VAL A 223 -10.81 -9.27 -7.70
N ARG A 224 -10.39 -10.50 -7.99
CA ARG A 224 -9.04 -10.98 -7.74
C ARG A 224 -8.18 -10.65 -8.95
N ALA A 225 -6.97 -10.18 -8.71
CA ALA A 225 -6.04 -9.84 -9.77
C ALA A 225 -4.63 -10.34 -9.45
N GLN A 226 -3.97 -10.84 -10.49
CA GLN A 226 -2.58 -11.27 -10.42
C GLN A 226 -1.65 -10.15 -9.92
N HIS A 227 -0.47 -10.53 -9.41
CA HIS A 227 0.56 -9.58 -9.04
C HIS A 227 0.88 -8.59 -10.18
N GLY A 228 0.80 -7.29 -9.87
CA GLY A 228 1.18 -6.22 -10.79
C GLY A 228 0.11 -5.85 -11.81
N THR A 229 -1.09 -6.43 -11.74
CA THR A 229 -2.24 -6.00 -12.54
C THR A 229 -2.67 -4.58 -12.17
N TYR A 230 -2.90 -3.77 -13.19
CA TYR A 230 -3.44 -2.42 -13.08
C TYR A 230 -4.96 -2.48 -13.10
N VAL A 231 -5.58 -2.62 -11.92
CA VAL A 231 -7.02 -2.93 -11.79
C VAL A 231 -7.92 -1.84 -12.36
N LYS A 232 -7.58 -0.55 -12.17
CA LYS A 232 -8.37 0.57 -12.71
C LYS A 232 -8.41 0.51 -14.24
N GLU A 233 -7.29 0.16 -14.86
CA GLU A 233 -7.13 0.01 -16.29
C GLU A 233 -7.73 -1.30 -16.83
N ALA A 234 -7.74 -2.38 -16.04
CA ALA A 234 -8.51 -3.58 -16.35
C ALA A 234 -10.03 -3.31 -16.39
N ILE A 235 -10.49 -2.37 -15.57
CA ILE A 235 -11.88 -1.90 -15.60
C ILE A 235 -12.13 -1.00 -16.81
N SER A 236 -11.34 0.07 -16.98
CA SER A 236 -11.61 1.11 -17.99
C SER A 236 -11.15 0.77 -19.41
N GLY A 237 -10.24 -0.19 -19.57
CA GLY A 237 -9.61 -0.53 -20.85
C GLY A 237 -8.60 0.51 -21.37
N GLU A 238 -8.48 1.67 -20.71
CA GLU A 238 -7.61 2.82 -21.05
C GLU A 238 -7.50 3.03 -22.58
N GLY A 239 -8.66 3.24 -23.22
CA GLY A 239 -8.77 3.58 -24.65
C GLY A 239 -8.27 2.52 -25.64
N GLY A 240 -7.96 1.30 -25.20
CA GLY A 240 -7.20 0.37 -26.06
C GLY A 240 -6.19 -0.47 -25.30
N SER A 241 -5.60 0.14 -24.28
CA SER A 241 -4.36 -0.34 -23.68
C SER A 241 -4.53 -1.57 -22.79
N THR A 242 -5.75 -1.91 -22.39
CA THR A 242 -6.06 -3.20 -21.75
C THR A 242 -7.15 -3.95 -22.51
N ARG A 243 -6.90 -5.22 -22.87
CA ARG A 243 -7.83 -6.07 -23.62
C ARG A 243 -7.82 -7.53 -23.16
N PRO A 244 -8.98 -8.19 -23.03
CA PRO A 244 -10.30 -7.58 -22.85
C PRO A 244 -10.35 -6.70 -21.59
N SER A 245 -11.35 -5.83 -21.49
CA SER A 245 -11.59 -4.98 -20.31
C SER A 245 -13.02 -5.10 -19.80
N ILE A 246 -13.28 -4.76 -18.53
CA ILE A 246 -14.64 -4.79 -18.00
C ILE A 246 -15.57 -3.87 -18.80
N SER A 247 -15.08 -2.68 -19.16
CA SER A 247 -15.82 -1.73 -19.99
C SER A 247 -16.30 -2.32 -21.32
N GLU A 248 -15.45 -3.11 -21.97
CA GLU A 248 -15.77 -3.81 -23.22
C GLU A 248 -16.82 -4.90 -22.99
N LEU A 249 -16.66 -5.70 -21.93
CA LEU A 249 -17.56 -6.80 -21.60
C LEU A 249 -18.98 -6.32 -21.25
N VAL A 250 -19.11 -5.22 -20.52
CA VAL A 250 -20.42 -4.63 -20.20
C VAL A 250 -20.98 -3.78 -21.34
N GLY A 251 -20.17 -3.46 -22.35
CA GLY A 251 -20.56 -2.64 -23.50
C GLY A 251 -20.80 -1.17 -23.17
N SER A 252 -20.17 -0.66 -22.10
CA SER A 252 -20.34 0.72 -21.64
C SER A 252 -19.01 1.26 -21.11
N ALA A 253 -18.64 2.48 -21.51
CA ALA A 253 -17.43 3.14 -21.03
C ALA A 253 -17.46 3.21 -19.49
N SER A 254 -16.47 2.59 -18.84
CA SER A 254 -16.49 2.37 -17.38
C SER A 254 -15.27 3.00 -16.69
N GLU A 255 -15.48 3.60 -15.52
CA GLU A 255 -14.42 4.20 -14.70
C GLU A 255 -14.49 3.70 -13.26
N CYS A 256 -13.35 3.29 -12.72
CA CYS A 256 -13.22 2.94 -11.30
C CYS A 256 -13.15 4.22 -10.45
N VAL A 257 -14.26 4.52 -9.76
CA VAL A 257 -14.39 5.71 -8.89
C VAL A 257 -13.78 5.45 -7.53
N GLU A 258 -14.07 4.27 -6.98
CA GLU A 258 -13.53 3.83 -5.70
C GLU A 258 -12.88 2.47 -5.84
N LEU A 259 -11.80 2.25 -5.10
CA LEU A 259 -11.11 0.98 -5.04
C LEU A 259 -10.61 0.71 -3.63
N ASP A 260 -10.84 -0.50 -3.15
CA ASP A 260 -10.36 -0.99 -1.87
C ASP A 260 -9.59 -2.28 -2.09
N VAL A 261 -8.45 -2.44 -1.42
CA VAL A 261 -7.79 -3.75 -1.32
C VAL A 261 -8.45 -4.50 -0.17
N LEU A 262 -9.12 -5.61 -0.47
CA LEU A 262 -9.76 -6.45 0.54
C LEU A 262 -8.80 -7.48 1.12
N ALA A 263 -7.92 -8.07 0.29
CA ALA A 263 -7.00 -9.11 0.75
C ALA A 263 -5.70 -9.14 -0.07
N ILE A 264 -4.62 -9.56 0.60
CA ILE A 264 -3.38 -9.99 -0.04
C ILE A 264 -3.38 -11.53 0.00
N LEU A 265 -3.50 -12.13 -1.18
CA LEU A 265 -3.69 -13.58 -1.35
C LEU A 265 -2.38 -14.28 -1.71
N GLY A 266 -2.43 -15.60 -1.89
CA GLY A 266 -1.35 -16.35 -2.53
C GLY A 266 -1.15 -15.91 -3.99
N SER A 267 -0.12 -16.42 -4.66
CA SER A 267 0.19 -16.01 -6.03
C SER A 267 -0.95 -16.34 -7.01
N GLU A 268 -1.69 -17.40 -6.72
CA GLU A 268 -2.81 -17.90 -7.52
C GLU A 268 -4.17 -17.58 -6.85
N GLY A 269 -4.27 -16.51 -6.06
CA GLY A 269 -5.56 -16.06 -5.52
C GLY A 269 -6.18 -16.97 -4.43
N GLU A 270 -5.44 -17.96 -3.95
CA GLU A 270 -5.81 -18.75 -2.79
C GLU A 270 -5.67 -17.95 -1.50
N ALA A 271 -6.50 -18.26 -0.50
CA ALA A 271 -6.34 -17.69 0.82
C ALA A 271 -4.97 -18.11 1.37
N LYS A 272 -4.18 -17.13 1.83
CA LYS A 272 -2.93 -17.46 2.51
C LYS A 272 -3.24 -18.08 3.87
N PRO A 273 -2.48 -19.11 4.29
CA PRO A 273 -2.44 -19.48 5.69
C PRO A 273 -2.07 -18.23 6.50
N THR A 274 -2.79 -17.99 7.60
CA THR A 274 -2.36 -17.00 8.58
C THR A 274 -0.98 -17.44 9.07
N PRO A 275 0.08 -16.64 8.86
CA PRO A 275 1.39 -17.01 9.37
C PRO A 275 1.29 -17.15 10.90
N PRO A 276 1.98 -18.13 11.51
CA PRO A 276 2.03 -18.20 12.96
C PRO A 276 2.58 -16.87 13.50
N PRO A 277 2.21 -16.49 14.74
CA PRO A 277 2.78 -15.31 15.36
C PRO A 277 4.32 -15.41 15.29
N PRO A 278 5.01 -14.28 15.07
CA PRO A 278 6.46 -14.26 15.03
C PRO A 278 7.00 -14.89 16.34
N PRO A 279 8.06 -15.70 16.26
CA PRO A 279 8.67 -16.26 17.45
C PRO A 279 9.03 -15.13 18.41
N SER A 280 8.83 -15.36 19.71
CA SER A 280 9.27 -14.40 20.73
C SER A 280 10.77 -14.14 20.59
N PHE A 281 11.19 -12.90 20.81
CA PHE A 281 12.61 -12.56 20.82
C PHE A 281 13.35 -13.50 21.79
N GLY A 282 14.35 -14.25 21.28
CA GLY A 282 15.09 -15.25 22.04
C GLY A 282 14.67 -16.71 21.85
N ALA A 283 13.62 -17.02 21.07
CA ALA A 283 13.16 -18.41 20.84
C ALA A 283 14.18 -19.33 20.12
N PHE A 284 15.33 -18.79 19.71
CA PHE A 284 16.42 -19.52 19.06
C PHE A 284 17.73 -19.48 19.89
N LEU A 285 17.65 -19.10 21.16
CA LEU A 285 18.81 -19.01 22.06
C LEU A 285 18.94 -20.21 23.00
N ASP A 286 18.01 -21.17 22.94
CA ASP A 286 17.97 -22.37 23.81
C ASP A 286 18.50 -23.65 23.12
N ASP A 287 19.26 -23.53 22.01
CA ASP A 287 19.99 -24.65 21.36
C ASP A 287 21.51 -24.54 21.55
#